data_AF-A0A1H9CM53-F1
#
_entry.id   AF-A0A1H9CM53-F1
#
_cell.length_a   1.000
_cell.length_b   1.000
_cell.length_c   1.000
_cell.angle_alpha   90.00
_cell.angle_beta   90.00
_cell.angle_gamma   90.00
#
_symmetry.space_group_name_H-M   'P 1'
#
loop_
_entity.id
_entity.type
_entity.pdbx_description
1 polymer ?
#
loop_
_entity_poly.entity_id
_entity_poly.type
_entity_poly.pdbx_seq_one_letter_code
_entity_poly.pdbx_strand_id
1 'polypeptide(L)'
;MHPQHHTLFIEYCAYFNGNQDFFECHEVLEEYWKEIAPGDKMHPLVGYVQLATGLYHWRRGNDTGAIRILEKALHNFQQNEGHIFFHEISYYQLLTELKNCLAAIQAGKSFHAFQLPLSPKLLELALARIEIMPPSNSNYLLHKHMLRDRSHILAERQESKQRKSRR
;
A
#
# COMPACT_ATOMS: atom_id res chain seq x y z
N MET A 1 -14.35 15.43 -9.39
CA MET A 1 -14.01 14.93 -8.03
C MET A 1 -12.51 14.77 -7.99
N HIS A 2 -11.82 15.20 -6.93
CA HIS A 2 -10.36 15.06 -6.83
C HIS A 2 -9.98 13.57 -6.76
N PRO A 3 -8.98 13.06 -7.49
CA PRO A 3 -8.69 11.62 -7.55
C PRO A 3 -8.27 11.04 -6.20
N GLN A 4 -7.73 11.85 -5.29
CA GLN A 4 -7.40 11.42 -3.92
C GLN A 4 -8.60 11.43 -2.97
N HIS A 5 -9.78 11.91 -3.41
CA HIS A 5 -11.05 11.79 -2.68
C HIS A 5 -11.87 10.59 -3.17
N HIS A 6 -11.32 9.75 -4.05
CA HIS A 6 -11.93 8.49 -4.42
C HIS A 6 -11.96 7.54 -3.21
N THR A 7 -13.03 6.74 -3.10
CA THR A 7 -13.25 5.81 -1.98
C THR A 7 -12.04 4.92 -1.72
N LEU A 8 -11.46 4.31 -2.76
CA LEU A 8 -10.31 3.41 -2.65
C LEU A 8 -9.04 4.12 -2.15
N PHE A 9 -8.84 5.40 -2.50
CA PHE A 9 -7.70 6.17 -2.01
C PHE A 9 -7.88 6.57 -0.54
N ILE A 10 -9.11 6.91 -0.14
CA ILE A 10 -9.45 7.18 1.26
C ILE A 10 -9.27 5.91 2.10
N GLU A 11 -9.71 4.76 1.60
CA GLU A 11 -9.51 3.45 2.24
C GLU A 11 -8.03 3.12 2.41
N TYR A 12 -7.21 3.34 1.38
CA TYR A 12 -5.75 3.21 1.47
C TYR A 12 -5.18 4.04 2.62
N CYS A 13 -5.54 5.33 2.69
CA CYS A 13 -5.06 6.24 3.72
C CYS A 13 -5.52 5.79 5.11
N ALA A 14 -6.78 5.36 5.22
CA ALA A 14 -7.37 4.92 6.47
C ALA A 14 -6.73 3.62 6.98
N TYR A 15 -6.47 2.64 6.10
CA TYR A 15 -5.75 1.41 6.47
C TYR A 15 -4.31 1.72 6.87
N PHE A 16 -3.64 2.64 6.16
CA PHE A 16 -2.26 2.99 6.46
C PHE A 16 -2.16 3.69 7.82
N ASN A 17 -2.99 4.71 8.06
CA ASN A 17 -2.89 5.57 9.23
C ASN A 17 -3.62 5.02 10.46
N GLY A 18 -4.69 4.24 10.28
CA GLY A 18 -5.51 3.69 11.35
C GLY A 18 -4.93 2.41 11.95
N ASN A 19 -5.17 1.28 11.30
CA ASN A 19 -4.73 -0.05 11.79
C ASN A 19 -3.41 -0.52 11.18
N GLN A 20 -2.81 0.28 10.30
CA GLN A 20 -1.59 -0.04 9.55
C GLN A 20 -1.70 -1.38 8.80
N ASP A 21 -2.87 -1.70 8.24
CA ASP A 21 -3.08 -2.91 7.46
C ASP A 21 -2.53 -2.74 6.03
N PHE A 22 -1.21 -2.85 5.91
CA PHE A 22 -0.53 -2.67 4.62
C PHE A 22 -0.91 -3.72 3.58
N PHE A 23 -1.47 -4.86 3.99
CA PHE A 23 -2.01 -5.83 3.05
C PHE A 23 -3.30 -5.28 2.40
N GLU A 24 -4.22 -4.74 3.18
CA GLU A 24 -5.41 -4.08 2.61
C GLU A 24 -5.06 -2.80 1.84
N CYS A 25 -4.05 -2.04 2.28
CA CYS A 25 -3.50 -0.94 1.49
C CYS A 25 -3.10 -1.40 0.08
N HIS A 26 -2.42 -2.55 -0.05
CA HIS A 26 -2.07 -3.12 -1.34
C HIS A 26 -3.33 -3.42 -2.16
N GLU A 27 -4.28 -4.15 -1.59
CA GLU A 27 -5.47 -4.63 -2.31
C GLU A 27 -6.29 -3.47 -2.88
N VAL A 28 -6.69 -2.50 -2.03
CA VAL A 28 -7.57 -1.39 -2.46
C VAL A 28 -6.89 -0.48 -3.48
N LEU A 29 -5.57 -0.30 -3.39
CA LEU A 29 -4.85 0.58 -4.28
C LEU A 29 -4.42 -0.10 -5.58
N GLU A 30 -4.22 -1.43 -5.58
CA GLU A 30 -4.07 -2.20 -6.81
C GLU A 30 -5.37 -2.18 -7.62
N GLU A 31 -6.52 -2.31 -6.97
CA GLU A 31 -7.84 -2.14 -7.60
C GLU A 31 -7.96 -0.74 -8.22
N TYR A 32 -7.64 0.30 -7.45
CA TYR A 32 -7.74 1.66 -7.95
C TYR A 32 -6.79 1.95 -9.11
N TRP A 33 -5.57 1.39 -9.08
CA TRP A 33 -4.62 1.50 -10.17
C TRP A 33 -5.15 0.84 -11.46
N LYS A 34 -5.76 -0.35 -11.35
CA LYS A 34 -6.34 -1.04 -12.51
C LYS A 34 -7.48 -0.24 -13.14
N GLU A 35 -8.23 0.52 -12.36
CA GLU A 35 -9.28 1.40 -12.86
C GLU A 35 -8.71 2.65 -13.55
N ILE A 36 -7.74 3.32 -12.93
CA ILE A 36 -7.26 4.64 -13.37
C ILE A 36 -6.20 4.55 -14.48
N ALA A 37 -5.27 3.60 -14.38
CA ALA A 37 -4.12 3.53 -15.27
C ALA A 37 -3.73 2.07 -15.56
N PRO A 38 -4.63 1.28 -16.20
CA PRO A 38 -4.45 -0.15 -16.39
C PRO A 38 -3.14 -0.47 -17.13
N GLY A 39 -2.25 -1.19 -16.46
CA GLY A 39 -0.98 -1.65 -17.03
C GLY A 39 0.15 -0.61 -17.01
N ASP A 40 -0.11 0.63 -16.60
CA ASP A 40 0.94 1.64 -16.45
C ASP A 40 1.71 1.43 -15.15
N LYS A 41 2.87 0.78 -15.27
CA LYS A 41 3.75 0.45 -14.15
C LYS A 41 4.48 1.67 -13.57
N MET A 42 4.48 2.81 -14.26
CA MET A 42 5.14 4.03 -13.81
C MET A 42 4.18 4.99 -13.11
N HIS A 43 2.88 4.76 -13.19
CA HIS A 43 1.87 5.57 -12.51
C HIS A 43 2.10 5.64 -10.97
N PRO A 44 1.89 6.78 -10.28
CA PRO A 44 2.19 6.94 -8.86
C PRO A 44 1.41 6.01 -7.93
N LEU A 45 0.21 5.55 -8.33
CA LEU A 45 -0.51 4.53 -7.58
C LEU A 45 0.31 3.24 -7.40
N VAL A 46 1.15 2.88 -8.37
CA VAL A 46 2.07 1.75 -8.25
C VAL A 46 3.13 2.01 -7.19
N GLY A 47 3.64 3.25 -7.06
CA GLY A 47 4.55 3.63 -5.99
C GLY A 47 3.93 3.49 -4.60
N TYR A 48 2.66 3.87 -4.45
CA TYR A 48 1.93 3.71 -3.17
C TYR A 48 1.64 2.24 -2.84
N VAL A 49 1.33 1.40 -3.84
CA VAL A 49 1.23 -0.06 -3.69
C VAL A 49 2.57 -0.65 -3.25
N GLN A 50 3.67 -0.21 -3.86
CA GLN A 50 5.02 -0.63 -3.47
C GLN A 50 5.36 -0.17 -2.06
N LEU A 51 5.01 1.05 -1.66
CA LEU A 51 5.21 1.55 -0.30
C LEU A 51 4.55 0.63 0.73
N ALA A 52 3.27 0.32 0.56
CA ALA A 52 2.54 -0.58 1.46
C ALA A 52 3.18 -1.98 1.48
N THR A 53 3.49 -2.53 0.30
CA THR A 53 4.12 -3.85 0.18
C THR A 53 5.48 -3.89 0.89
N GLY A 54 6.32 -2.87 0.72
CA GLY A 54 7.64 -2.78 1.34
C GLY A 54 7.57 -2.71 2.87
N LEU A 55 6.64 -1.91 3.41
CA LEU A 55 6.39 -1.85 4.86
C LEU A 55 5.86 -3.17 5.41
N TYR A 56 5.01 -3.88 4.65
CA TYR A 56 4.55 -5.21 5.02
C TYR A 56 5.70 -6.22 5.12
N HIS A 57 6.63 -6.20 4.16
CA HIS A 57 7.83 -7.04 4.19
C HIS A 57 8.71 -6.73 5.40
N TRP A 58 8.92 -5.45 5.72
CA TRP A 58 9.73 -5.05 6.87
C TRP A 58 9.08 -5.50 8.20
N ARG A 59 7.76 -5.33 8.35
CA ARG A 59 7.01 -5.83 9.52
C ARG A 59 7.18 -7.33 9.72
N ARG A 60 7.36 -8.09 8.63
CA ARG A 60 7.56 -9.55 8.64
C ARG A 60 9.01 -9.97 8.90
N GLY A 61 9.93 -9.04 9.11
CA GLY A 61 11.36 -9.31 9.25
C GLY A 61 12.03 -9.72 7.92
N ASN A 62 11.41 -9.42 6.78
CA ASN A 62 12.00 -9.63 5.47
C ASN A 62 12.65 -8.33 4.97
N ASP A 63 13.78 -7.99 5.58
CA ASP A 63 14.49 -6.72 5.34
C ASP A 63 15.00 -6.60 3.91
N THR A 64 15.56 -7.67 3.35
CA THR A 64 16.03 -7.68 1.95
C THR A 64 14.88 -7.44 0.97
N GLY A 65 13.72 -8.06 1.20
CA GLY A 65 12.53 -7.83 0.40
C GLY A 65 11.98 -6.42 0.56
N ALA A 66 11.97 -5.91 1.80
CA ALA A 66 11.51 -4.56 2.12
C ALA A 66 12.35 -3.51 1.39
N ILE A 67 13.68 -3.54 1.52
CA ILE A 67 14.59 -2.58 0.87
C ILE A 67 14.32 -2.54 -0.63
N ARG A 68 14.34 -3.71 -1.29
CA ARG A 68 14.15 -3.80 -2.75
C ARG A 68 12.84 -3.17 -3.23
N ILE A 69 11.76 -3.31 -2.45
CA ILE A 69 10.44 -2.78 -2.82
C ILE A 69 10.34 -1.30 -2.48
N LEU A 70 10.84 -0.87 -1.32
CA LEU A 70 10.82 0.53 -0.90
C LEU A 70 11.71 1.43 -1.79
N GLU A 71 12.83 0.90 -2.30
CA GLU A 71 13.65 1.58 -3.32
C GLU A 71 12.87 1.82 -4.62
N LYS A 72 12.04 0.86 -5.04
CA LYS A 72 11.15 1.04 -6.21
C LYS A 72 10.07 2.08 -5.95
N ALA A 73 9.47 2.06 -4.75
CA ALA A 73 8.49 3.08 -4.36
C ALA A 73 9.12 4.47 -4.41
N LEU A 74 10.34 4.60 -3.86
CA LEU A 74 11.09 5.86 -3.86
C LEU A 74 11.37 6.33 -5.28
N HIS A 75 11.88 5.46 -6.13
CA HIS A 75 12.14 5.78 -7.53
C HIS A 75 10.87 6.21 -8.25
N ASN A 76 9.77 5.46 -8.10
CA ASN A 76 8.48 5.78 -8.71
C ASN A 76 7.97 7.16 -8.29
N PHE A 77 8.00 7.47 -6.99
CA PHE A 77 7.58 8.78 -6.50
C PHE A 77 8.43 9.91 -7.06
N GLN A 78 9.76 9.72 -7.13
CA GLN A 78 10.66 10.70 -7.74
C GLN A 78 10.40 10.92 -9.23
N GLN A 79 9.99 9.88 -9.98
CA GLN A 79 9.62 10.03 -11.40
C GLN A 79 8.27 10.74 -11.60
N ASN A 80 7.48 10.91 -10.54
CA ASN A 80 6.13 11.47 -10.60
C ASN A 80 5.98 12.75 -9.75
N GLU A 81 7.07 13.47 -9.49
CA GLU A 81 7.01 14.75 -8.77
C GLU A 81 6.00 15.71 -9.44
N GLY A 82 5.14 16.32 -8.63
CA GLY A 82 4.09 17.23 -9.12
C GLY A 82 2.86 16.54 -9.72
N HIS A 83 2.76 15.21 -9.73
CA HIS A 83 1.56 14.52 -10.19
C HIS A 83 0.36 14.80 -9.28
N ILE A 84 -0.87 14.79 -9.83
CA ILE A 84 -2.13 15.04 -9.10
C ILE A 84 -2.37 14.11 -7.91
N PHE A 85 -1.68 12.97 -7.84
CA PHE A 85 -1.74 12.02 -6.73
C PHE A 85 -0.84 12.41 -5.54
N PHE A 86 -0.21 13.59 -5.60
CA PHE A 86 0.55 14.20 -4.51
C PHE A 86 -0.01 15.56 -4.08
N HIS A 87 -1.21 15.94 -4.52
CA HIS A 87 -1.82 17.22 -4.12
C HIS A 87 -2.30 17.22 -2.66
N GLU A 88 -2.85 16.10 -2.20
CA GLU A 88 -3.38 15.93 -0.83
C GLU A 88 -2.42 15.17 0.09
N ILE A 89 -1.18 14.93 -0.37
CA ILE A 89 -0.10 14.27 0.39
C ILE A 89 1.11 15.19 0.36
N SER A 90 1.71 15.47 1.52
CA SER A 90 2.95 16.22 1.57
C SER A 90 4.10 15.42 0.96
N TYR A 91 4.39 15.69 -0.31
CA TYR A 91 5.37 14.96 -1.12
C TYR A 91 6.75 14.88 -0.45
N TYR A 92 7.29 16.00 0.02
CA TYR A 92 8.61 16.03 0.63
C TYR A 92 8.67 15.29 1.98
N GLN A 93 7.60 15.36 2.77
CA GLN A 93 7.51 14.58 4.00
C GLN A 93 7.41 13.08 3.68
N LEU A 94 6.59 12.68 2.70
CA LEU A 94 6.48 11.28 2.27
C LEU A 94 7.83 10.70 1.83
N LEU A 95 8.58 11.45 1.01
CA LEU A 95 9.92 11.02 0.59
C LEU A 95 10.90 10.93 1.77
N THR A 96 10.77 11.83 2.74
CA THR A 96 11.61 11.83 3.94
C THR A 96 11.33 10.59 4.79
N GLU A 97 10.06 10.29 5.05
CA GLU A 97 9.65 9.10 5.80
C GLU A 97 10.09 7.80 5.10
N LEU A 98 9.96 7.73 3.78
CA LEU A 98 10.40 6.57 3.00
C LEU A 98 11.92 6.37 3.08
N LYS A 99 12.70 7.45 2.98
CA LYS A 99 14.17 7.40 3.16
C LYS A 99 14.55 7.00 4.58
N ASN A 100 13.83 7.49 5.59
CA ASN A 100 14.04 7.11 6.99
C ASN A 100 13.78 5.61 7.21
N CYS A 101 12.72 5.06 6.61
CA CYS A 101 12.44 3.62 6.63
C CYS A 101 13.60 2.82 6.03
N LEU A 102 14.06 3.20 4.83
CA LEU A 102 15.20 2.54 4.18
C LEU A 102 16.46 2.56 5.05
N ALA A 103 16.82 3.73 5.60
CA ALA A 103 17.97 3.89 6.48
C ALA A 103 17.83 3.06 7.77
N ALA A 104 16.63 2.98 8.34
CA ALA A 104 16.35 2.19 9.52
C ALA A 104 16.51 0.68 9.26
N ILE A 105 16.00 0.18 8.13
CA ILE A 105 16.16 -1.24 7.75
C ILE A 105 17.65 -1.56 7.56
N GLN A 106 18.39 -0.70 6.86
CA GLN A 106 19.83 -0.88 6.63
C GLN A 106 20.64 -0.85 7.94
N ALA A 107 20.19 -0.08 8.93
CA ALA A 107 20.77 -0.04 10.26
C ALA A 107 20.33 -1.22 11.16
N GLY A 108 19.56 -2.18 10.65
CA GLY A 108 19.06 -3.34 11.41
C GLY A 108 18.03 -2.98 12.48
N LYS A 109 17.34 -1.86 12.34
CA LYS A 109 16.30 -1.45 13.30
C LYS A 109 15.03 -2.29 13.11
N SER A 110 14.35 -2.57 14.21
CA SER A 110 13.02 -3.17 14.19
C SER A 110 12.01 -2.29 13.45
N PHE A 111 11.01 -2.94 12.87
CA PHE A 111 9.92 -2.28 12.16
C PHE A 111 9.25 -1.20 13.01
N HIS A 112 9.06 -0.03 12.40
CA HIS A 112 8.18 1.01 12.89
C HIS A 112 7.42 1.61 11.72
N ALA A 113 6.12 1.86 11.91
CA ALA A 113 5.31 2.55 10.93
C ALA A 113 5.46 4.06 11.09
N PHE A 114 5.19 4.77 10.00
CA PHE A 114 4.93 6.21 10.01
C PHE A 114 3.46 6.46 9.61
N GLN A 115 3.03 7.71 9.70
CA GLN A 115 1.71 8.15 9.25
C GLN A 115 1.86 8.87 7.92
N LEU A 116 1.02 8.55 6.93
CA LEU A 116 1.01 9.31 5.67
C LEU A 116 0.76 10.79 6.00
N PRO A 117 1.54 11.71 5.41
CA PRO A 117 1.40 13.13 5.70
C PRO A 117 0.27 13.73 4.85
N LEU A 118 -0.97 13.47 5.28
CA LEU A 118 -2.19 13.88 4.60
C LEU A 118 -2.44 15.40 4.77
N SER A 119 -3.10 16.02 3.78
CA SER A 119 -3.72 17.33 3.96
C SER A 119 -4.82 17.27 5.05
N PRO A 120 -5.27 18.41 5.59
CA PRO A 120 -6.40 18.44 6.51
C PRO A 120 -7.67 17.79 5.95
N LYS A 121 -7.95 17.99 4.65
CA LYS A 121 -9.19 17.48 4.05
C LYS A 121 -9.16 15.97 3.86
N LEU A 122 -8.06 15.44 3.36
CA LEU A 122 -7.89 14.00 3.20
C LEU A 122 -7.78 13.29 4.56
N LEU A 123 -7.18 13.95 5.56
CA LEU A 123 -7.14 13.45 6.94
C LEU A 123 -8.54 13.30 7.52
N GLU A 124 -9.42 14.31 7.37
CA GLU A 124 -10.82 14.23 7.82
C GLU A 124 -11.54 13.01 7.21
N LEU A 125 -11.41 12.81 5.89
CA LEU A 125 -12.02 11.68 5.19
C LEU A 125 -11.46 10.33 5.66
N ALA A 126 -10.14 10.24 5.86
CA ALA A 126 -9.49 9.05 6.38
C ALA A 126 -9.93 8.74 7.82
N LEU A 127 -10.03 9.75 8.69
CA LEU A 127 -10.49 9.59 10.07
C LEU A 127 -11.94 9.08 10.14
N ALA A 128 -12.85 9.67 9.37
CA ALA A 128 -14.23 9.17 9.28
C ALA A 128 -14.29 7.70 8.83
N ARG A 129 -13.37 7.27 7.97
CA ARG A 129 -13.25 5.86 7.58
C ARG A 129 -12.66 4.98 8.69
N ILE A 130 -11.67 5.48 9.43
CA ILE A 130 -11.04 4.76 10.55
C ILE A 130 -12.07 4.48 11.66
N GLU A 131 -12.96 5.43 11.96
CA GLU A 131 -13.99 5.28 13.01
C GLU A 131 -14.93 4.09 12.80
N ILE A 132 -15.19 3.73 11.53
CA ILE A 132 -16.08 2.62 11.17
C ILE A 132 -15.33 1.33 10.85
N MET A 133 -14.00 1.30 11.01
CA MET A 133 -13.22 0.08 10.75
C MET A 133 -13.44 -0.98 11.82
N PRO A 134 -13.49 -2.26 11.43
CA PRO A 134 -13.51 -3.34 12.41
C PRO A 134 -12.17 -3.38 13.19
N PRO A 135 -12.21 -3.72 14.48
CA PRO A 135 -11.00 -3.88 15.28
C PRO A 135 -10.11 -4.96 14.65
N SER A 136 -8.83 -4.64 14.49
CA SER A 136 -7.85 -5.52 13.85
C SER A 136 -6.88 -6.09 14.89
N ASN A 137 -6.68 -7.41 14.88
CA ASN A 137 -5.70 -8.08 15.74
C ASN A 137 -4.31 -8.03 15.10
N SER A 138 -3.29 -7.63 15.85
CA SER A 138 -1.88 -7.57 15.39
C SER A 138 -1.38 -8.87 14.74
N ASN A 139 -1.73 -10.05 15.29
CA ASN A 139 -1.36 -11.34 14.71
C ASN A 139 -2.06 -11.57 13.35
N TYR A 140 -3.32 -11.15 13.25
CA TYR A 140 -4.06 -11.20 12.00
C TYR A 140 -3.45 -10.26 10.96
N LEU A 141 -3.12 -9.01 11.31
CA LEU A 141 -2.45 -8.06 10.41
C LEU A 141 -1.11 -8.61 9.89
N LEU A 142 -0.34 -9.27 10.75
CA LEU A 142 0.95 -9.84 10.36
C LEU A 142 0.79 -11.05 9.45
N HIS A 143 -0.16 -11.95 9.71
CA HIS A 143 -0.37 -13.17 8.92
C HIS A 143 -1.54 -13.10 7.93
N LYS A 144 -2.09 -11.91 7.66
CA LYS A 144 -3.33 -11.73 6.92
C LYS A 144 -3.35 -12.41 5.57
N HIS A 145 -2.24 -12.33 4.84
CA HIS A 145 -2.13 -13.03 3.57
C HIS A 145 -2.41 -14.53 3.72
N MET A 146 -1.99 -15.20 4.81
CA MET A 146 -2.23 -16.64 5.06
C MET A 146 -3.58 -16.93 5.74
N LEU A 147 -4.06 -16.01 6.57
CA LEU A 147 -5.26 -16.20 7.40
C LEU A 147 -6.56 -15.74 6.72
N ARG A 148 -6.48 -14.94 5.64
CA ARG A 148 -7.65 -14.59 4.84
C ARG A 148 -8.13 -15.82 4.08
N ASP A 149 -9.45 -15.95 3.94
CA ASP A 149 -10.02 -16.95 3.05
C ASP A 149 -9.56 -16.68 1.60
N ARG A 150 -8.79 -17.62 1.05
CA ARG A 150 -8.22 -17.56 -0.31
C ARG A 150 -9.02 -18.39 -1.31
N SER A 151 -10.23 -18.81 -0.97
CA SER A 151 -11.11 -19.62 -1.81
C SER A 151 -11.22 -19.08 -3.25
N HIS A 152 -11.30 -17.75 -3.42
CA HIS A 152 -11.30 -17.10 -4.74
C HIS A 152 -10.00 -17.30 -5.54
N ILE A 153 -8.82 -17.15 -4.89
CA ILE A 153 -7.50 -17.30 -5.53
C ILE A 153 -7.25 -18.77 -5.95
N LEU A 154 -7.75 -19.72 -5.16
CA LEU A 154 -7.65 -21.16 -5.48
C LEU A 154 -8.53 -21.53 -6.68
N ALA A 155 -9.73 -20.94 -6.78
CA ALA A 155 -10.64 -21.13 -7.91
C ALA A 155 -10.01 -20.62 -9.23
N GLU A 156 -9.43 -19.41 -9.25
CA GLU A 156 -8.76 -18.85 -10.44
C GLU A 156 -7.54 -19.69 -10.88
N ARG A 157 -6.80 -20.27 -9.92
CA ARG A 157 -5.69 -21.19 -10.22
C ARG A 157 -6.16 -22.53 -10.78
N GLN A 158 -7.34 -23.03 -10.40
CA GLN A 158 -7.93 -24.23 -11.00
C GLN A 158 -8.44 -23.96 -12.41
N GLU A 159 -9.10 -22.83 -12.65
CA GLU A 159 -9.57 -22.46 -13.99
C GLU A 159 -8.42 -22.27 -14.98
N SER A 160 -7.34 -21.60 -14.56
CA SER A 160 -6.15 -21.42 -15.41
C SER A 160 -5.43 -22.74 -15.72
N LYS A 161 -5.43 -23.72 -14.80
CA LYS A 161 -4.94 -25.08 -15.06
C LYS A 161 -5.83 -25.85 -16.05
N GLN A 162 -7.15 -25.77 -15.90
CA GLN A 162 -8.09 -26.43 -16.81
C GLN A 162 -8.01 -25.85 -18.23
N ARG A 163 -7.88 -24.54 -18.38
CA ARG A 163 -7.68 -23.87 -19.69
C ARG A 163 -6.37 -24.29 -20.37
N LYS A 164 -5.30 -24.58 -19.61
CA LYS A 164 -4.04 -25.11 -20.16
C LYS A 164 -4.11 -26.59 -20.53
N SER A 165 -4.94 -27.40 -19.84
CA SER A 165 -5.13 -28.82 -20.18
C SER A 165 -6.06 -29.07 -21.37
N ARG A 166 -6.79 -28.04 -21.81
CA ARG A 166 -7.73 -28.07 -22.95
C ARG A 166 -7.14 -27.51 -24.25
N ARG A 167 -5.87 -27.13 -24.25
CA ARG A 167 -5.09 -26.77 -25.45
C ARG A 167 -4.10 -27.88 -25.74
#